data_AF-A0A2H0XYG3-F1
#
_entry.id   AF-A0A2H0XYG3-F1
#
_cell.length_a   1.000
_cell.length_b   1.000
_cell.length_c   1.000
_cell.angle_alpha   90.00
_cell.angle_beta   90.00
_cell.angle_gamma   90.00
#
_symmetry.space_group_name_H-M   'P 1'
#
loop_
_entity.id
_entity.type
_entity.pdbx_description
1 polymer ?
#
loop_
_entity_poly.entity_id
_entity_poly.type
_entity_poly.pdbx_seq_one_letter_code
_entity_poly.pdbx_strand_id
1 'polypeptide(L)'
;MPLEIEYVDSAVIPQEGRGYVYLKLEHPLVSWETAIGCFYSAEVDSYLDNIKRPSFWLANAIYYKDSKRVANEIIIESVRRGKYPHKKSRLEGIYFFGDLDSAKKGLSWGGHFQVDNLSEVFYHTKHEVTKCDANWITFAEHDANGTIKWDYYDSLLKYWAGEPCPKCDFPVWEYIIDGVLSILSPKIKTKAYELTIKNFPKSKNFLHFAMAAPHYELNVGHIVPFIEKKPNNECQLAYIIKIKDEDIATIKHGNKAQQLGIPIFQDVPLVTPDLTPYNQSFRISEKTLSEWQIRCLSIHF
;
A
#
# COMPACT_ATOMS: atom_id res chain seq x y z
N MET A 1 10.64 22.99 38.21
CA MET A 1 9.30 22.67 37.70
C MET A 1 9.45 22.09 36.30
N PRO A 2 9.09 20.83 36.06
CA PRO A 2 8.95 20.35 34.69
C PRO A 2 7.71 20.99 34.06
N LEU A 3 7.86 21.46 32.83
CA LEU A 3 6.74 21.89 31.97
C LEU A 3 5.98 20.64 31.55
N GLU A 4 4.78 20.44 32.11
CA GLU A 4 3.80 19.52 31.54
C GLU A 4 3.29 20.15 30.24
N ILE A 5 3.72 19.61 29.11
CA ILE A 5 3.11 19.87 27.81
C ILE A 5 1.92 18.93 27.71
N GLU A 6 0.73 19.45 28.02
CA GLU A 6 -0.52 18.79 27.66
C GLU A 6 -0.63 18.78 26.13
N TYR A 7 -0.47 17.61 25.52
CA TYR A 7 -0.89 17.39 24.14
C TYR A 7 -2.41 17.45 24.12
N VAL A 8 -2.94 18.56 23.62
CA VAL A 8 -4.34 18.63 23.19
C VAL A 8 -4.45 17.70 21.99
N ASP A 9 -4.95 16.49 22.22
CA ASP A 9 -5.32 15.54 21.18
C ASP A 9 -6.53 16.14 20.46
N SER A 10 -6.26 17.04 19.51
CA SER A 10 -7.30 17.64 18.67
C SER A 10 -8.01 16.48 17.99
N ALA A 11 -9.28 16.25 18.33
CA ALA A 11 -10.08 15.14 17.83
C ALA A 11 -9.89 15.00 16.31
N VAL A 12 -9.12 14.00 15.92
CA VAL A 12 -8.80 13.70 14.53
C VAL A 12 -10.11 13.24 13.88
N ILE A 13 -10.73 14.10 13.08
CA ILE A 13 -11.98 13.77 12.38
C ILE A 13 -11.63 12.78 11.26
N PRO A 14 -12.12 11.52 11.32
CA PRO A 14 -11.85 10.55 10.29
C PRO A 14 -12.33 11.06 8.93
N GLN A 15 -11.52 10.86 7.89
CA GLN A 15 -11.88 11.17 6.52
C GLN A 15 -12.29 9.89 5.79
N GLU A 16 -13.39 9.99 5.07
CA GLU A 16 -13.89 8.92 4.22
C GLU A 16 -14.31 9.47 2.86
N GLY A 17 -14.29 8.60 1.85
CA GLY A 17 -14.66 9.01 0.50
C GLY A 17 -14.49 7.90 -0.51
N ARG A 18 -14.64 8.26 -1.78
CA ARG A 18 -14.54 7.34 -2.91
C ARG A 18 -13.34 7.69 -3.77
N GLY A 19 -12.84 6.69 -4.49
CA GLY A 19 -11.78 6.85 -5.48
C GLY A 19 -11.70 5.65 -6.41
N TYR A 20 -10.59 5.56 -7.14
CA TYR A 20 -10.38 4.53 -8.14
C TYR A 20 -8.96 4.00 -8.10
N VAL A 21 -8.80 2.68 -8.16
CA VAL A 21 -7.49 2.03 -8.15
C VAL A 21 -7.40 0.98 -9.24
N TYR A 22 -6.21 0.79 -9.78
CA TYR A 22 -5.91 -0.30 -10.70
C TYR A 22 -5.26 -1.47 -9.96
N LEU A 23 -5.91 -2.64 -10.00
CA LEU A 23 -5.49 -3.85 -9.30
C LEU A 23 -4.97 -4.87 -10.30
N LYS A 24 -3.66 -5.15 -10.27
CA LYS A 24 -3.02 -6.16 -11.13
C LYS A 24 -3.30 -7.57 -10.59
N LEU A 25 -4.50 -8.09 -10.85
CA LEU A 25 -4.98 -9.35 -10.27
C LEU A 25 -4.16 -10.58 -10.68
N GLU A 26 -3.35 -10.49 -11.74
CA GLU A 26 -2.44 -11.57 -12.14
C GLU A 26 -1.34 -11.80 -11.09
N HIS A 27 -1.06 -10.82 -10.23
CA HIS A 27 -0.14 -10.99 -9.11
C HIS A 27 -0.86 -11.70 -7.94
N PRO A 28 -0.43 -12.90 -7.51
CA PRO A 28 -1.17 -13.69 -6.52
C PRO A 28 -1.45 -12.96 -5.20
N LEU A 29 -0.48 -12.19 -4.70
CA LEU A 29 -0.67 -11.37 -3.49
C LEU A 29 -1.72 -10.26 -3.65
N VAL A 30 -1.82 -9.65 -4.84
CA VAL A 30 -2.84 -8.62 -5.12
C VAL A 30 -4.21 -9.28 -5.25
N SER A 31 -4.29 -10.45 -5.89
CA SER A 31 -5.55 -11.20 -5.96
C SER A 31 -6.05 -11.63 -4.58
N TRP A 32 -5.15 -11.99 -3.67
CA TRP A 32 -5.48 -12.35 -2.29
C TRP A 32 -6.11 -11.18 -1.53
N GLU A 33 -5.43 -10.02 -1.48
CA GLU A 33 -5.96 -8.82 -0.82
C GLU A 33 -7.28 -8.35 -1.45
N THR A 34 -7.36 -8.41 -2.78
CA THR A 34 -8.59 -8.02 -3.50
C THR A 34 -9.74 -8.98 -3.21
N ALA A 35 -9.47 -10.28 -3.05
CA ALA A 35 -10.48 -11.27 -2.69
C ALA A 35 -11.02 -11.06 -1.27
N ILE A 36 -10.16 -10.69 -0.32
CA ILE A 36 -10.58 -10.24 1.02
C ILE A 36 -11.44 -8.97 0.92
N GLY A 37 -11.05 -8.06 0.02
CA GLY A 37 -11.86 -6.90 -0.35
C GLY A 37 -11.43 -5.60 0.32
N CYS A 38 -10.29 -5.58 1.01
CA CYS A 38 -9.69 -4.36 1.55
C CYS A 38 -8.16 -4.42 1.54
N PHE A 39 -7.54 -3.24 1.41
CA PHE A 39 -6.12 -3.01 1.55
C PHE A 39 -5.86 -2.14 2.78
N TYR A 40 -4.80 -2.45 3.51
CA TYR A 40 -4.35 -1.68 4.67
C TYR A 40 -3.01 -1.02 4.38
N SER A 41 -2.85 0.24 4.81
CA SER A 41 -1.55 0.90 4.73
C SER A 41 -0.57 0.26 5.71
N ALA A 42 0.71 0.53 5.50
CA ALA A 42 1.75 0.08 6.40
C ALA A 42 1.66 0.68 7.82
N GLU A 43 0.80 1.68 8.08
CA GLU A 43 0.70 2.33 9.40
C GLU A 43 -0.52 1.89 10.22
N VAL A 44 -1.48 1.15 9.66
CA VAL A 44 -2.75 0.84 10.36
C VAL A 44 -2.56 -0.06 11.60
N ASP A 45 -1.46 -0.82 11.68
CA ASP A 45 -1.26 -1.77 12.77
C ASP A 45 -0.05 -1.45 13.63
N SER A 46 -0.28 -1.03 14.88
CA SER A 46 0.78 -0.81 15.88
C SER A 46 1.46 -2.10 16.36
N TYR A 47 0.81 -3.25 16.18
CA TYR A 47 1.36 -4.55 16.63
C TYR A 47 2.66 -4.95 15.91
N LEU A 48 2.95 -4.34 14.75
CA LEU A 48 4.13 -4.60 13.94
C LEU A 48 5.13 -3.45 13.97
N ASP A 49 5.11 -2.58 15.00
CA ASP A 49 5.92 -1.35 15.07
C ASP A 49 7.44 -1.58 14.94
N ASN A 50 7.92 -2.78 15.26
CA ASN A 50 9.33 -3.15 15.12
C ASN A 50 9.70 -3.68 13.72
N ILE A 51 8.74 -3.78 12.80
CA ILE A 51 8.93 -4.31 11.46
C ILE A 51 8.79 -3.18 10.43
N LYS A 52 9.82 -2.97 9.61
CA LYS A 52 9.79 -2.01 8.52
C LYS A 52 8.90 -2.52 7.39
N ARG A 53 7.78 -1.84 7.17
CA ARG A 53 6.75 -2.23 6.21
C ARG A 53 6.70 -1.25 5.05
N PRO A 54 7.12 -1.63 3.84
CA PRO A 54 6.87 -0.83 2.66
C PRO A 54 5.37 -0.89 2.29
N SER A 55 4.91 0.08 1.52
CA SER A 55 3.65 -0.01 0.81
C SER A 55 3.69 -1.19 -0.16
N PHE A 56 2.52 -1.76 -0.48
CA PHE A 56 2.42 -2.79 -1.50
C PHE A 56 3.03 -2.36 -2.84
N TRP A 57 2.96 -1.07 -3.16
CA TRP A 57 3.52 -0.51 -4.38
C TRP A 57 5.05 -0.47 -4.38
N LEU A 58 5.68 -0.06 -3.29
CA LEU A 58 7.13 -0.13 -3.15
C LEU A 58 7.61 -1.60 -3.12
N ALA A 59 6.91 -2.46 -2.38
CA ALA A 59 7.18 -3.89 -2.36
C ALA A 59 7.13 -4.48 -3.79
N ASN A 60 6.15 -4.08 -4.59
CA ASN A 60 6.02 -4.54 -5.97
C ASN A 60 7.15 -4.03 -6.88
N ALA A 61 7.62 -2.79 -6.68
CA ALA A 61 8.79 -2.27 -7.41
C ALA A 61 10.07 -3.06 -7.08
N ILE A 62 10.27 -3.40 -5.80
CA ILE A 62 11.37 -4.26 -5.35
C ILE A 62 11.21 -5.67 -5.92
N TYR A 63 10.00 -6.23 -5.87
CA TYR A 63 9.69 -7.57 -6.38
C TYR A 63 10.10 -7.74 -7.85
N TYR A 64 9.76 -6.75 -8.69
CA TYR A 64 10.12 -6.72 -10.11
C TYR A 64 11.55 -6.22 -10.38
N LYS A 65 12.35 -5.97 -9.35
CA LYS A 65 13.73 -5.45 -9.44
C LYS A 65 13.81 -4.15 -10.24
N ASP A 66 12.78 -3.32 -10.15
CA ASP A 66 12.70 -2.02 -10.80
C ASP A 66 13.47 -0.98 -9.98
N SER A 67 14.80 -1.06 -10.05
CA SER A 67 15.71 -0.21 -9.27
C SER A 67 15.53 1.27 -9.55
N LYS A 68 15.13 1.64 -10.78
CA LYS A 68 14.87 3.03 -11.19
C LYS A 68 13.64 3.57 -10.48
N ARG A 69 12.54 2.82 -10.51
CA ARG A 69 11.32 3.19 -9.79
C ARG A 69 11.58 3.28 -8.28
N VAL A 70 12.28 2.31 -7.70
CA VAL A 70 12.65 2.37 -6.28
C VAL A 70 13.45 3.65 -6.00
N ALA A 71 14.50 3.95 -6.77
CA ALA A 71 15.30 5.16 -6.57
C ALA A 71 14.45 6.45 -6.66
N ASN A 72 13.54 6.52 -7.64
CA ASN A 72 12.66 7.67 -7.83
C ASN A 72 11.70 7.86 -6.65
N GLU A 73 11.08 6.79 -6.15
CA GLU A 73 10.19 6.86 -4.99
C GLU A 73 10.92 7.37 -3.74
N ILE A 74 12.19 7.02 -3.55
CA ILE A 74 12.98 7.59 -2.44
C ILE A 74 13.35 9.05 -2.65
N ILE A 75 13.72 9.46 -3.86
CA ILE A 75 13.96 10.88 -4.14
C ILE A 75 12.69 11.67 -3.84
N ILE A 76 11.53 11.21 -4.26
CA ILE A 76 10.24 11.85 -3.98
C ILE A 76 9.98 11.90 -2.46
N GLU A 77 10.18 10.80 -1.74
CA GLU A 77 10.03 10.73 -0.29
C GLU A 77 11.00 11.64 0.47
N SER A 78 12.23 11.84 -0.02
CA SER A 78 13.23 12.70 0.61
C SER A 78 12.73 14.14 0.76
N VAL A 79 12.08 14.64 -0.29
CA VAL A 79 11.50 15.98 -0.34
C VAL A 79 10.33 16.08 0.63
N ARG A 80 9.47 15.04 0.67
CA ARG A 80 8.35 14.95 1.63
C ARG A 80 8.84 15.05 3.06
N ARG A 81 9.79 14.20 3.46
CA ARG A 81 10.30 14.17 4.84
C ARG A 81 10.90 15.50 5.26
N GLY A 82 11.63 16.16 4.36
CA GLY A 82 12.30 17.42 4.66
C GLY A 82 11.37 18.64 4.69
N LYS A 83 10.32 18.68 3.86
CA LYS A 83 9.52 19.89 3.63
C LYS A 83 8.02 19.74 3.91
N TYR A 84 7.51 18.51 3.83
CA TYR A 84 6.09 18.18 4.03
C TYR A 84 5.93 16.96 4.95
N PRO A 85 6.54 16.93 6.16
CA PRO A 85 6.54 15.73 7.00
C PRO A 85 5.14 15.27 7.44
N HIS A 86 4.16 16.18 7.43
CA HIS A 86 2.75 15.92 7.74
C HIS A 86 1.97 15.23 6.59
N LYS A 87 2.50 15.27 5.35
CA LYS A 87 1.89 14.58 4.19
C LYS A 87 2.19 13.08 4.25
N LYS A 88 1.31 12.26 3.69
CA LYS A 88 1.41 10.79 3.75
C LYS A 88 2.47 10.26 2.79
N SER A 89 3.26 9.30 3.26
CA SER A 89 4.35 8.72 2.48
C SER A 89 3.82 7.82 1.37
N ARG A 90 4.43 7.91 0.18
CA ARG A 90 4.22 6.92 -0.90
C ARG A 90 4.87 5.57 -0.59
N LEU A 91 5.89 5.57 0.27
CA LEU A 91 6.62 4.37 0.65
C LEU A 91 5.87 3.50 1.64
N GLU A 92 4.82 4.02 2.28
CA GLU A 92 4.08 3.35 3.36
C GLU A 92 2.56 3.40 3.14
N GLY A 93 2.07 4.47 2.51
CA GLY A 93 0.66 4.70 2.23
C GLY A 93 0.09 3.90 1.07
N ILE A 94 -1.24 3.93 0.98
CA ILE A 94 -2.02 3.45 -0.16
C ILE A 94 -2.27 4.64 -1.08
N TYR A 95 -2.00 4.49 -2.38
CA TYR A 95 -2.30 5.52 -3.36
C TYR A 95 -3.28 5.08 -4.45
N PHE A 96 -4.19 5.98 -4.81
CA PHE A 96 -5.31 5.75 -5.73
C PHE A 96 -5.73 7.07 -6.39
N PHE A 97 -6.52 7.01 -7.46
CA PHE A 97 -7.06 8.21 -8.12
C PHE A 97 -8.26 8.77 -7.35
N GLY A 98 -8.28 10.08 -7.13
CA GLY A 98 -9.37 10.75 -6.41
C GLY A 98 -10.69 10.80 -7.18
N ASP A 99 -10.64 10.64 -8.50
CA ASP A 99 -11.81 10.70 -9.39
C ASP A 99 -11.65 9.81 -10.63
N LEU A 100 -12.77 9.54 -11.31
CA LEU A 100 -12.82 8.63 -12.45
C LEU A 100 -12.09 9.20 -13.67
N ASP A 101 -12.09 10.52 -13.86
CA ASP A 101 -11.47 11.14 -15.02
C ASP A 101 -9.96 11.11 -14.92
N SER A 102 -9.40 11.34 -13.72
CA SER A 102 -8.01 11.09 -13.37
C SER A 102 -7.65 9.62 -13.62
N ALA A 103 -8.48 8.68 -13.18
CA ALA A 103 -8.24 7.26 -13.40
C ALA A 103 -8.23 6.89 -14.90
N LYS A 104 -9.17 7.41 -15.69
CA LYS A 104 -9.24 7.18 -17.15
C LYS A 104 -8.01 7.70 -17.87
N LYS A 105 -7.46 8.86 -17.47
CA LYS A 105 -6.20 9.37 -18.03
C LYS A 105 -5.04 8.41 -17.75
N GLY A 106 -5.02 7.79 -16.58
CA GLY A 106 -4.03 6.76 -16.23
C GLY A 106 -3.96 5.60 -17.23
N LEU A 107 -5.01 5.30 -18.01
CA LEU A 107 -4.99 4.27 -19.04
C LEU A 107 -3.88 4.50 -20.08
N SER A 108 -3.52 5.75 -20.37
CA SER A 108 -2.45 6.05 -21.34
C SER A 108 -1.05 5.69 -20.82
N TRP A 109 -0.89 5.40 -19.52
CA TRP A 109 0.38 4.97 -18.94
C TRP A 109 0.70 3.48 -19.21
N GLY A 110 -0.26 2.71 -19.70
CA GLY A 110 -0.08 1.31 -20.10
C GLY A 110 0.21 0.36 -18.93
N GLY A 111 0.77 -0.82 -19.23
CA GLY A 111 1.08 -1.82 -18.20
C GLY A 111 -0.18 -2.31 -17.46
N HIS A 112 -0.26 -2.06 -16.15
CA HIS A 112 -1.39 -2.49 -15.31
C HIS A 112 -2.59 -1.53 -15.33
N PHE A 113 -2.43 -0.33 -15.89
CA PHE A 113 -3.50 0.65 -16.08
C PHE A 113 -4.43 0.22 -17.21
N GLN A 114 -5.26 -0.78 -16.93
CA GLN A 114 -6.19 -1.39 -17.88
C GLN A 114 -7.60 -1.36 -17.30
N VAL A 115 -8.61 -1.20 -18.16
CA VAL A 115 -10.02 -1.13 -17.75
C VAL A 115 -10.44 -2.34 -16.91
N ASP A 116 -9.95 -3.53 -17.27
CA ASP A 116 -10.26 -4.77 -16.54
C ASP A 116 -9.63 -4.86 -15.14
N ASN A 117 -8.71 -3.96 -14.82
CA ASN A 117 -8.06 -3.84 -13.52
C ASN A 117 -8.61 -2.66 -12.71
N LEU A 118 -9.45 -1.81 -13.29
CA LEU A 118 -9.99 -0.63 -12.63
C LEU A 118 -11.13 -1.02 -11.67
N SER A 119 -11.02 -0.59 -10.42
CA SER A 119 -12.10 -0.68 -9.43
C SER A 119 -12.37 0.66 -8.77
N GLU A 120 -13.65 0.96 -8.55
CA GLU A 120 -14.07 1.94 -7.57
C GLU A 120 -13.80 1.40 -6.16
N VAL A 121 -13.41 2.29 -5.26
CA VAL A 121 -13.03 1.97 -3.89
C VAL A 121 -13.57 3.00 -2.92
N PHE A 122 -13.79 2.56 -1.67
CA PHE A 122 -14.11 3.42 -0.55
C PHE A 122 -12.93 3.47 0.40
N TYR A 123 -12.47 4.67 0.75
CA TYR A 123 -11.37 4.82 1.70
C TYR A 123 -11.87 5.30 3.06
N HIS A 124 -11.14 4.92 4.09
CA HIS A 124 -11.28 5.42 5.44
C HIS A 124 -9.88 5.64 6.04
N THR A 125 -9.60 6.84 6.51
CA THR A 125 -8.36 7.15 7.25
C THR A 125 -8.69 8.05 8.43
N LYS A 126 -7.89 7.95 9.50
CA LYS A 126 -7.96 8.90 10.60
C LYS A 126 -7.38 10.26 10.16
N HIS A 127 -6.33 10.27 9.37
CA HIS A 127 -5.58 11.49 9.10
C HIS A 127 -5.96 12.15 7.76
N GLU A 128 -5.43 13.34 7.53
CA GLU A 128 -5.66 14.08 6.28
C GLU A 128 -5.12 13.31 5.05
N VAL A 129 -5.97 13.21 4.02
CA VAL A 129 -5.60 12.64 2.73
C VAL A 129 -4.57 13.56 2.04
N THR A 130 -3.47 12.98 1.57
CA THR A 130 -2.52 13.72 0.74
C THR A 130 -2.94 13.67 -0.71
N LYS A 131 -3.35 14.83 -1.25
CA LYS A 131 -3.72 15.00 -2.65
C LYS A 131 -2.54 15.58 -3.44
N CYS A 132 -2.14 14.89 -4.50
CA CYS A 132 -1.05 15.28 -5.40
C CYS A 132 -1.49 15.16 -6.86
N ASP A 133 -0.88 15.95 -7.75
CA ASP A 133 -1.02 15.75 -9.21
C ASP A 133 0.07 14.81 -9.73
N ALA A 134 -0.30 13.61 -10.14
CA ALA A 134 0.62 12.57 -10.60
C ALA A 134 1.42 13.00 -11.84
N ASN A 135 0.93 13.97 -12.62
CA ASN A 135 1.62 14.48 -13.80
C ASN A 135 3.02 15.06 -13.49
N TRP A 136 3.24 15.57 -12.28
CA TRP A 136 4.59 16.01 -11.87
C TRP A 136 5.61 14.88 -11.93
N ILE A 137 5.21 13.66 -11.58
CA ILE A 137 6.07 12.47 -11.65
C ILE A 137 6.10 11.94 -13.08
N THR A 138 4.95 11.86 -13.76
CA THR A 138 4.85 11.36 -15.14
C THR A 138 5.75 12.13 -16.11
N PHE A 139 5.84 13.45 -15.97
CA PHE A 139 6.66 14.33 -16.81
C PHE A 139 7.99 14.74 -16.16
N ALA A 140 8.43 13.98 -15.15
CA ALA A 140 9.71 14.23 -14.51
C ALA A 140 10.87 14.01 -15.50
N GLU A 141 11.86 14.88 -15.42
CA GLU A 141 13.09 14.68 -16.16
C GLU A 141 13.95 13.62 -15.47
N HIS A 142 14.45 12.68 -16.26
CA HIS A 142 15.29 11.61 -15.77
C HIS A 142 16.71 11.74 -16.33
N ASP A 143 17.69 11.27 -15.56
CA ASP A 143 19.07 11.11 -16.01
C ASP A 143 19.22 9.89 -16.95
N ALA A 144 20.45 9.63 -17.41
CA ALA A 144 20.74 8.48 -18.28
C ALA A 144 20.44 7.11 -17.63
N ASN A 145 20.36 7.05 -16.30
CA ASN A 145 20.02 5.85 -15.55
C ASN A 145 18.51 5.69 -15.35
N GLY A 146 17.70 6.69 -15.73
CA GLY A 146 16.26 6.71 -15.50
C GLY A 146 15.88 7.14 -14.08
N THR A 147 16.77 7.85 -13.39
CA THR A 147 16.54 8.44 -12.07
C THR A 147 16.12 9.89 -12.21
N ILE A 148 15.13 10.36 -11.44
CA ILE A 148 14.71 11.77 -11.43
C ILE A 148 15.91 12.65 -11.13
N LYS A 149 16.15 13.66 -11.99
CA LYS A 149 17.27 14.59 -11.81
C LYS A 149 17.01 15.49 -10.58
N TRP A 150 18.08 15.88 -9.89
CA TRP A 150 17.96 16.69 -8.66
C TRP A 150 17.54 18.14 -8.92
N ASP A 151 17.83 18.69 -10.10
CA ASP A 151 17.29 20.00 -10.52
C ASP A 151 15.76 19.99 -10.67
N TYR A 152 15.13 18.81 -10.63
CA TYR A 152 13.68 18.65 -10.53
C TYR A 152 13.12 18.88 -9.10
N TYR A 153 13.96 19.21 -8.12
CA TYR A 153 13.57 19.41 -6.71
C TYR A 153 12.40 20.38 -6.53
N ASP A 154 12.42 21.53 -7.20
CA ASP A 154 11.35 22.52 -7.11
C ASP A 154 10.01 21.98 -7.64
N SER A 155 10.04 21.10 -8.63
CA SER A 155 8.83 20.43 -9.14
C SER A 155 8.30 19.40 -8.14
N LEU A 156 9.18 18.73 -7.38
CA LEU A 156 8.78 17.83 -6.30
C LEU A 156 8.16 18.58 -5.10
N LEU A 157 8.60 19.82 -4.82
CA LEU A 157 7.92 20.66 -3.84
C LEU A 157 6.47 20.93 -4.25
N LYS A 158 6.25 21.28 -5.52
CA LYS A 158 4.91 21.54 -6.08
C LYS A 158 4.02 20.30 -6.07
N TYR A 159 4.59 19.14 -6.40
CA TYR A 159 3.91 17.84 -6.28
C TYR A 159 3.36 17.63 -4.85
N TRP A 160 4.21 17.80 -3.84
CA TRP A 160 3.82 17.59 -2.44
C TRP A 160 2.93 18.70 -1.87
N ALA A 161 3.04 19.92 -2.41
CA ALA A 161 2.11 21.01 -2.12
C ALA A 161 0.70 20.77 -2.68
N GLY A 162 0.54 19.80 -3.60
CA GLY A 162 -0.73 19.52 -4.27
C GLY A 162 -1.07 20.50 -5.38
N GLU A 163 -0.06 21.17 -5.95
CA GLU A 163 -0.26 22.09 -7.07
C GLU A 163 -0.51 21.33 -8.38
N PRO A 164 -1.38 21.83 -9.28
CA PRO A 164 -1.56 21.25 -10.60
C PRO A 164 -0.28 21.40 -11.45
N CYS A 165 0.08 20.36 -12.20
CA CYS A 165 1.21 20.37 -13.11
C CYS A 165 0.90 21.22 -14.35
N PRO A 166 1.72 22.22 -14.70
CA PRO A 166 1.46 23.10 -15.83
C PRO A 166 1.77 22.46 -17.20
N LYS A 167 2.33 21.24 -17.22
CA LYS A 167 2.74 20.53 -18.44
C LYS A 167 1.56 19.83 -19.15
N CYS A 168 0.36 19.90 -18.58
CA CYS A 168 -0.84 19.26 -19.08
C CYS A 168 -2.07 20.12 -18.82
N ASP A 169 -3.06 20.04 -19.70
CA ASP A 169 -4.30 20.85 -19.60
C ASP A 169 -5.16 20.49 -18.38
N PHE A 170 -5.00 19.27 -17.85
CA PHE A 170 -5.79 18.79 -16.74
C PHE A 170 -4.97 17.97 -15.75
N PRO A 171 -5.08 18.25 -14.43
CA PRO A 171 -4.41 17.46 -13.41
C PRO A 171 -4.91 16.01 -13.41
N VAL A 172 -4.05 15.11 -12.91
CA VAL A 172 -4.36 13.72 -12.63
C VAL A 172 -4.23 13.55 -11.12
N TRP A 173 -5.35 13.66 -10.42
CA TRP A 173 -5.35 13.67 -8.96
C TRP A 173 -5.14 12.27 -8.39
N GLU A 174 -4.04 12.12 -7.68
CA GLU A 174 -3.67 10.94 -6.89
C GLU A 174 -3.77 11.28 -5.41
N TYR A 175 -4.44 10.41 -4.66
CA TYR A 175 -4.64 10.53 -3.22
C TYR A 175 -3.80 9.46 -2.52
N ILE A 176 -3.12 9.84 -1.44
CA ILE A 176 -2.32 8.96 -0.60
C ILE A 176 -2.90 8.99 0.82
N ILE A 177 -3.15 7.79 1.36
CA ILE A 177 -3.70 7.61 2.71
C ILE A 177 -2.88 6.63 3.52
N ASP A 178 -2.93 6.80 4.83
CA ASP A 178 -2.50 5.89 5.88
C ASP A 178 -3.72 5.26 6.56
N GLY A 179 -4.49 4.50 5.80
CA GLY A 179 -5.74 3.94 6.26
C GLY A 179 -6.11 2.66 5.52
N VAL A 180 -7.42 2.50 5.32
CA VAL A 180 -8.01 1.32 4.71
C VAL A 180 -8.67 1.72 3.39
N LEU A 181 -8.52 0.88 2.38
CA LEU A 181 -9.14 1.03 1.07
C LEU A 181 -9.96 -0.22 0.75
N SER A 182 -11.28 -0.07 0.71
CA SER A 182 -12.25 -1.15 0.49
C SER A 182 -12.66 -1.25 -0.98
N ILE A 183 -12.64 -2.45 -1.54
CA ILE A 183 -12.97 -2.72 -2.94
C ILE A 183 -14.48 -2.88 -3.10
N LEU A 184 -15.09 -1.96 -3.87
CA LEU A 184 -16.54 -1.91 -4.06
C LEU A 184 -17.02 -2.85 -5.17
N SER A 185 -16.23 -3.05 -6.23
CA SER A 185 -16.65 -3.83 -7.41
C SER A 185 -16.79 -5.33 -7.11
N PRO A 186 -18.01 -5.90 -7.15
CA PRO A 186 -18.21 -7.34 -6.95
C PRO A 186 -17.52 -8.16 -8.04
N LYS A 187 -17.56 -7.70 -9.29
CA LYS A 187 -16.92 -8.35 -10.44
C LYS A 187 -15.41 -8.54 -10.22
N ILE A 188 -14.73 -7.50 -9.72
CA ILE A 188 -13.29 -7.54 -9.45
C ILE A 188 -13.00 -8.51 -8.29
N LYS A 189 -13.80 -8.48 -7.22
CA LYS A 189 -13.65 -9.40 -6.08
C LYS A 189 -13.86 -10.87 -6.48
N THR A 190 -14.87 -11.16 -7.30
CA THR A 190 -15.11 -12.52 -7.83
C THR A 190 -13.92 -13.01 -8.67
N LYS A 191 -13.44 -12.19 -9.61
CA LYS A 191 -12.26 -12.52 -10.42
C LYS A 191 -11.02 -12.75 -9.55
N ALA A 192 -10.80 -11.91 -8.54
CA ALA A 192 -9.69 -12.04 -7.60
C ALA A 192 -9.78 -13.32 -6.76
N TYR A 193 -10.97 -13.67 -6.28
CA TYR A 193 -11.23 -14.91 -5.56
C TYR A 193 -10.91 -16.14 -6.42
N GLU A 194 -11.39 -16.19 -7.66
CA GLU A 194 -11.12 -17.30 -8.58
C GLU A 194 -9.62 -17.50 -8.83
N LEU A 195 -8.89 -16.40 -9.07
CA LEU A 195 -7.44 -16.42 -9.23
C LEU A 195 -6.72 -16.87 -7.96
N THR A 196 -7.21 -16.42 -6.79
CA THR A 196 -6.62 -16.77 -5.50
C THR A 196 -6.77 -18.25 -5.21
N ILE A 197 -7.96 -18.82 -5.42
CA ILE A 197 -8.18 -20.26 -5.22
C ILE A 197 -7.37 -21.09 -6.22
N LYS A 198 -7.16 -20.59 -7.44
CA LYS A 198 -6.27 -21.25 -8.41
C LYS A 198 -4.82 -21.26 -7.94
N ASN A 199 -4.32 -20.15 -7.38
CA ASN A 199 -2.94 -20.01 -6.94
C ASN A 199 -2.67 -20.69 -5.57
N PHE A 200 -3.64 -20.66 -4.67
CA PHE A 200 -3.55 -21.16 -3.30
C PHE A 200 -4.72 -22.09 -2.94
N PRO A 201 -4.87 -23.23 -3.64
CA PRO A 201 -6.06 -24.08 -3.50
C PRO A 201 -6.26 -24.64 -2.09
N LYS A 202 -5.15 -24.91 -1.37
CA LYS A 202 -5.19 -25.41 0.01
C LYS A 202 -5.63 -24.35 1.02
N SER A 203 -5.58 -23.08 0.64
CA SER A 203 -5.85 -21.94 1.53
C SER A 203 -7.29 -21.42 1.42
N LYS A 204 -8.16 -22.11 0.67
CA LYS A 204 -9.56 -21.70 0.45
C LYS A 204 -10.31 -21.36 1.75
N ASN A 205 -10.24 -22.24 2.74
CA ASN A 205 -10.97 -22.05 4.00
C ASN A 205 -10.39 -20.87 4.80
N PHE A 206 -9.07 -20.69 4.75
CA PHE A 206 -8.42 -19.54 5.38
C PHE A 206 -8.77 -18.23 4.66
N LEU A 207 -8.88 -18.24 3.33
CA LEU A 207 -9.34 -17.07 2.57
C LEU A 207 -10.77 -16.70 2.94
N HIS A 208 -11.70 -17.67 2.99
CA HIS A 208 -13.07 -17.39 3.40
C HIS A 208 -13.15 -16.86 4.83
N PHE A 209 -12.32 -17.39 5.73
CA PHE A 209 -12.16 -16.87 7.08
C PHE A 209 -11.68 -15.40 7.05
N ALA A 210 -10.66 -15.07 6.26
CA ALA A 210 -10.16 -13.70 6.12
C ALA A 210 -11.20 -12.74 5.53
N MET A 211 -11.96 -13.18 4.52
CA MET A 211 -13.08 -12.43 3.93
C MET A 211 -14.18 -12.11 4.95
N ALA A 212 -14.34 -12.94 6.00
CA ALA A 212 -15.31 -12.71 7.06
C ALA A 212 -14.83 -11.67 8.08
N ALA A 213 -13.51 -11.53 8.27
CA ALA A 213 -12.91 -10.76 9.36
C ALA A 213 -13.37 -9.28 9.41
N PRO A 214 -13.49 -8.54 8.28
CA PRO A 214 -13.94 -7.15 8.32
C PRO A 214 -15.35 -6.97 8.91
N HIS A 215 -16.23 -7.98 8.81
CA HIS A 215 -17.57 -7.94 9.43
C HIS A 215 -17.57 -8.02 10.97
N TYR A 216 -16.42 -8.39 11.53
CA TYR A 216 -16.14 -8.42 12.96
C TYR A 216 -15.24 -7.26 13.40
N GLU A 217 -14.98 -6.29 12.51
CA GLU A 217 -14.02 -5.21 12.76
C GLU A 217 -12.59 -5.74 13.01
N LEU A 218 -12.28 -6.91 12.45
CA LEU A 218 -10.99 -7.56 12.56
C LEU A 218 -10.19 -7.38 11.27
N ASN A 219 -8.89 -7.18 11.41
CA ASN A 219 -7.94 -7.08 10.31
C ASN A 219 -7.04 -8.33 10.35
N VAL A 220 -7.51 -9.42 9.75
CA VAL A 220 -6.88 -10.75 9.75
C VAL A 220 -6.82 -11.33 8.34
N GLY A 221 -5.76 -12.09 8.08
CA GLY A 221 -5.55 -12.75 6.81
C GLY A 221 -4.89 -11.87 5.76
N HIS A 222 -4.65 -10.59 6.07
CA HIS A 222 -3.95 -9.67 5.20
C HIS A 222 -2.47 -10.00 5.06
N ILE A 223 -1.97 -9.95 3.84
CA ILE A 223 -0.57 -10.04 3.51
C ILE A 223 0.08 -8.70 3.90
N VAL A 224 1.21 -8.78 4.59
CA VAL A 224 1.99 -7.61 4.97
C VAL A 224 3.40 -7.79 4.40
N PRO A 225 3.82 -6.96 3.43
CA PRO A 225 5.21 -6.92 3.01
C PRO A 225 6.07 -6.33 4.13
N PHE A 226 7.27 -6.85 4.29
CA PHE A 226 8.28 -6.29 5.17
C PHE A 226 9.67 -6.42 4.57
N ILE A 227 10.56 -5.53 4.99
CA ILE A 227 11.97 -5.57 4.60
C ILE A 227 12.78 -5.98 5.83
N GLU A 228 13.49 -7.09 5.71
CA GLU A 228 14.44 -7.55 6.71
C GLU A 228 15.86 -7.20 6.26
N LYS A 229 16.61 -6.54 7.14
CA LYS A 229 18.04 -6.31 6.94
C LYS A 229 18.81 -7.57 7.30
N LYS A 230 19.65 -8.03 6.38
CA LYS A 230 20.59 -9.14 6.57
C LYS A 230 22.02 -8.60 6.73
N PRO A 231 22.99 -9.41 7.18
CA PRO A 231 24.40 -9.02 7.18
C PRO A 231 24.89 -8.56 5.80
N ASN A 232 25.98 -7.78 5.75
CA ASN A 232 26.65 -7.35 4.50
C ASN A 232 25.81 -6.48 3.56
N ASN A 233 24.96 -5.59 4.10
CA ASN A 233 24.07 -4.69 3.33
C ASN A 233 23.10 -5.43 2.40
N GLU A 234 22.83 -6.70 2.68
CA GLU A 234 21.77 -7.46 2.03
C GLU A 234 20.44 -7.14 2.70
N CYS A 235 19.38 -7.10 1.89
CA CYS A 235 18.02 -6.91 2.34
C CYS A 235 17.15 -8.00 1.72
N GLN A 236 16.12 -8.40 2.45
CA GLN A 236 15.13 -9.33 1.96
C GLN A 236 13.76 -8.68 2.05
N LEU A 237 13.09 -8.55 0.91
CA LEU A 237 11.66 -8.36 0.88
C LEU A 237 11.01 -9.71 1.15
N ALA A 238 10.19 -9.76 2.18
CA ALA A 238 9.42 -10.93 2.54
C ALA A 238 7.97 -10.54 2.86
N TYR A 239 7.12 -11.55 2.97
CA TYR A 239 5.69 -11.36 3.20
C TYR A 239 5.23 -12.28 4.33
N ILE A 240 4.45 -11.73 5.24
CA ILE A 240 3.76 -12.47 6.29
C ILE A 240 2.26 -12.32 6.11
N ILE A 241 1.51 -13.23 6.73
CA ILE A 241 0.07 -13.07 6.87
C ILE A 241 -0.21 -12.64 8.29
N LYS A 242 -0.97 -11.56 8.42
CA LYS A 242 -1.43 -11.08 9.70
C LYS A 242 -2.46 -12.05 10.27
N ILE A 243 -2.12 -12.65 11.40
CA ILE A 243 -3.02 -13.54 12.14
C ILE A 243 -2.73 -13.41 13.63
N LYS A 244 -3.78 -13.36 14.44
CA LYS A 244 -3.68 -13.46 15.90
C LYS A 244 -4.65 -14.53 16.39
N ASP A 245 -4.23 -15.31 17.38
CA ASP A 245 -5.04 -16.42 17.90
C ASP A 245 -6.38 -15.94 18.48
N GLU A 246 -6.39 -14.76 19.12
CA GLU A 246 -7.60 -14.10 19.65
C GLU A 246 -8.63 -13.77 18.56
N ASP A 247 -8.16 -13.36 17.37
CA ASP A 247 -9.04 -13.04 16.25
C ASP A 247 -9.62 -14.32 15.62
N ILE A 248 -8.83 -15.41 15.59
CA ILE A 248 -9.30 -16.74 15.17
C ILE A 248 -10.44 -17.22 16.06
N ALA A 249 -10.27 -17.12 17.38
CA ALA A 249 -11.31 -17.51 18.33
C ALA A 249 -12.59 -16.69 18.14
N THR A 250 -12.46 -15.37 17.97
CA THR A 250 -13.59 -14.45 17.79
C THR A 250 -14.44 -14.82 16.57
N ILE A 251 -13.81 -15.10 15.43
CA ILE A 251 -14.53 -15.44 14.20
C ILE A 251 -15.14 -16.86 14.28
N LYS A 252 -14.42 -17.83 14.86
CA LYS A 252 -14.91 -19.22 14.99
C LYS A 252 -16.10 -19.37 15.93
N HIS A 253 -16.17 -18.54 16.97
CA HIS A 253 -17.21 -18.62 18.00
C HIS A 253 -18.30 -17.54 17.85
N GLY A 254 -18.12 -16.57 16.96
CA GLY A 254 -19.08 -15.50 16.72
C GLY A 254 -20.26 -15.94 15.83
N ASN A 255 -21.46 -15.48 16.14
CA ASN A 255 -22.68 -15.77 15.38
C ASN A 255 -22.87 -14.92 14.10
N LYS A 256 -22.12 -13.82 13.93
CA LYS A 256 -22.25 -12.92 12.76
C LYS A 256 -21.95 -13.62 11.42
N ALA A 257 -20.97 -14.51 11.36
CA ALA A 257 -20.61 -15.28 10.16
C ALA A 257 -21.79 -16.14 9.70
N GLN A 258 -22.47 -16.79 10.65
CA GLN A 258 -23.67 -17.57 10.38
C GLN A 258 -24.81 -16.70 9.83
N GLN A 259 -24.99 -15.50 10.38
CA GLN A 259 -26.01 -14.54 9.91
C GLN A 259 -25.72 -14.01 8.49
N LEU A 260 -24.45 -13.97 8.10
CA LEU A 260 -24.00 -13.52 6.77
C LEU A 260 -23.93 -14.67 5.74
N GLY A 261 -24.34 -15.88 6.12
CA GLY A 261 -24.24 -17.06 5.24
C GLY A 261 -22.79 -17.49 4.96
N ILE A 262 -21.83 -17.04 5.78
CA ILE A 262 -20.43 -17.46 5.69
C ILE A 262 -20.32 -18.83 6.35
N PRO A 263 -19.70 -19.83 5.70
CA PRO A 263 -19.53 -21.15 6.30
C PRO A 263 -18.83 -21.04 7.66
N ILE A 264 -19.39 -21.66 8.70
CA ILE A 264 -18.73 -21.73 10.00
C ILE A 264 -17.59 -22.75 9.88
N PHE A 265 -16.34 -22.31 10.04
CA PHE A 265 -15.13 -23.14 9.91
C PHE A 265 -14.82 -23.96 11.18
N GLN A 266 -15.86 -24.41 11.90
CA GLN A 266 -15.66 -25.31 13.04
C GLN A 266 -15.01 -26.60 12.52
N ASP A 267 -13.88 -26.97 13.13
CA ASP A 267 -13.12 -28.20 12.86
C ASP A 267 -12.48 -28.33 11.46
N VAL A 268 -12.42 -27.25 10.67
CA VAL A 268 -11.72 -27.24 9.38
C VAL A 268 -10.30 -26.67 9.53
N PRO A 269 -9.26 -27.36 9.03
CA PRO A 269 -7.91 -26.82 9.03
C PRO A 269 -7.83 -25.48 8.28
N LEU A 270 -7.30 -24.47 8.96
CA LEU A 270 -6.96 -23.18 8.36
C LEU A 270 -5.51 -23.24 7.89
N VAL A 271 -5.32 -23.31 6.58
CA VAL A 271 -3.99 -23.35 5.95
C VAL A 271 -3.71 -22.01 5.29
N THR A 272 -2.68 -21.31 5.73
CA THR A 272 -2.22 -20.07 5.11
C THR A 272 -1.55 -20.35 3.76
N PRO A 273 -1.62 -19.43 2.79
CA PRO A 273 -0.84 -19.55 1.55
C PRO A 273 0.66 -19.51 1.85
N ASP A 274 1.43 -20.31 1.11
CA ASP A 274 2.89 -20.23 1.13
C ASP A 274 3.34 -19.00 0.33
N LEU A 275 3.89 -18.01 1.05
CA LEU A 275 4.35 -16.75 0.47
C LEU A 275 5.85 -16.76 0.15
N THR A 276 6.58 -17.80 0.54
CA THR A 276 8.03 -17.92 0.34
C THR A 276 8.48 -17.71 -1.11
N PRO A 277 7.74 -18.20 -2.14
CA PRO A 277 8.11 -17.97 -3.55
C PRO A 277 8.13 -16.50 -3.99
N TYR A 278 7.50 -15.60 -3.23
CA TYR A 278 7.43 -14.18 -3.58
C TYR A 278 8.53 -13.35 -2.92
N ASN A 279 9.30 -13.93 -1.98
CA ASN A 279 10.39 -13.23 -1.33
C ASN A 279 11.48 -12.84 -2.34
N GLN A 280 12.11 -11.67 -2.14
CA GLN A 280 13.21 -11.21 -2.99
C GLN A 280 14.39 -10.74 -2.15
N SER A 281 15.58 -11.23 -2.48
CA SER A 281 16.83 -10.70 -1.95
C SER A 281 17.34 -9.58 -2.85
N PHE A 282 17.79 -8.49 -2.25
CA PHE A 282 18.37 -7.35 -2.94
C PHE A 282 19.47 -6.70 -2.10
N ARG A 283 20.26 -5.84 -2.73
CA ARG A 283 21.30 -5.05 -2.06
C ARG A 283 21.00 -3.58 -2.25
N ILE A 284 21.19 -2.80 -1.20
CA ILE A 284 21.20 -1.34 -1.30
C ILE A 284 22.67 -0.94 -1.36
N SER A 285 23.09 -0.35 -2.48
CA SER A 285 24.49 0.04 -2.65
C SER A 285 24.88 1.13 -1.65
N GLU A 286 26.13 1.20 -1.19
CA GLU A 286 26.58 2.26 -0.30
C GLU A 286 26.50 3.65 -0.94
N LYS A 287 26.63 3.75 -2.27
CA LYS A 287 26.38 4.98 -3.02
C LYS A 287 24.91 5.41 -2.91
N THR A 288 24.01 4.44 -3.03
CA THR A 288 22.57 4.62 -2.79
C THR A 288 22.36 5.03 -1.32
N LEU A 289 22.82 4.28 -0.33
CA LEU A 289 22.68 4.62 1.09
C LEU A 289 23.27 5.99 1.48
N SER A 290 24.43 6.38 0.93
CA SER A 290 25.07 7.67 1.21
C SER A 290 24.35 8.82 0.50
N GLU A 291 23.91 8.67 -0.75
CA GLU A 291 22.99 9.63 -1.39
C GLU A 291 21.67 9.74 -0.61
N TRP A 292 21.24 8.66 0.06
CA TRP A 292 20.00 8.58 0.83
C TRP A 292 20.15 9.17 2.24
N GLN A 293 21.31 9.01 2.89
CA GLN A 293 21.64 9.52 4.22
C GLN A 293 22.15 10.97 4.21
N ILE A 294 22.89 11.38 3.17
CA ILE A 294 23.43 12.74 3.04
C ILE A 294 22.34 13.73 2.59
N ARG A 295 21.30 13.27 1.87
CA ARG A 295 20.25 14.14 1.32
C ARG A 295 18.91 14.09 2.06
N CYS A 296 18.74 13.15 2.98
CA CYS A 296 17.60 13.09 3.89
C CYS A 296 18.15 12.94 5.31
N LEU A 297 17.97 13.95 6.16
CA LEU A 297 18.29 13.85 7.58
C LEU A 297 17.60 12.58 8.14
N SER A 298 18.41 11.55 8.43
CA SER A 298 18.06 10.26 9.02
C SER A 298 17.00 9.42 8.27
N ILE A 299 17.42 8.72 7.20
CA ILE A 299 16.78 7.42 6.89
C ILE A 299 17.39 6.39 7.84
N HIS A 300 16.70 6.09 8.94
CA HIS A 300 16.98 4.90 9.74
C HIS A 300 16.27 3.71 9.10
N PHE A 301 17.01 2.96 8.30
CA PHE A 301 16.68 1.58 7.93
C PHE A 301 16.86 0.68 9.15
#